data_AF-A0A061QV85-F1
#
_entry.id   AF-A0A061QV85-F1
#
_cell.length_a   1.000
_cell.length_b   1.000
_cell.length_c   1.000
_cell.angle_alpha   90.00
_cell.angle_beta   90.00
_cell.angle_gamma   90.00
#
_symmetry.space_group_name_H-M   'P 1'
#
loop_
_entity.id
_entity.type
_entity.pdbx_description
1 polymer ?
#
loop_
_entity_poly.entity_id
_entity_poly.type
_entity_poly.pdbx_seq_one_letter_code
_entity_poly.pdbx_strand_id
1 'polypeptide(L)'
;MGPVKTLSFQRLELLEQKFNLHCMLNADKEYLAQKTAPHRDFYNVRKVDTHIHHSACMHQKHLLRFIKSKLKKEPDEVVIFRDGKYLTLREVFESLNLTAYDLNVDTLDMHADKNIFHRFDKFNLKYNPCGQSRLREIFIKSDNIIHGRFLAEITKEVMSDLEVSKYQHAEWRLSIYGRKPVEWDLLASWVCNNRLFSDNVVWHIQMPRLYDVYKDQGIIDNFQQMIDNIFQPLFEVTRDPASHPQLHIFLSHVVAFDSVDDESKPERRPVKSMRKPPEWDLKYNPAYSYYIYYIYANLYTLNMFRESRGFNTIKLRPHCGEAGDLDHLVSCFMLAENIAHGINLRKSPTLQYLYYLAEIGLMMSPLSNNNLFLDYHRNPFPTFFARGLNVSLSTDDPLQIHLTREPLVEEYSVAAQVWKLSGADLCEIARNSVMQSGFPQAVKLHWVGPYWRVGPEGNDIQKTNVPNLRIRYRTDAYQAELRFVLAGAGTYQERIAAIAARSESN
;
A
#
# COMPACT_ATOMS: atom_id res chain seq x y z
N MET A 1 27.52 14.53 -8.23
CA MET A 1 26.53 15.06 -7.25
C MET A 1 26.98 14.99 -5.78
N GLY A 2 28.28 14.85 -5.46
CA GLY A 2 28.76 14.77 -4.07
C GLY A 2 28.26 15.90 -3.16
N PRO A 3 28.38 17.18 -3.58
CA PRO A 3 27.90 18.32 -2.79
C PRO A 3 26.40 18.30 -2.48
N VAL A 4 25.57 17.84 -3.44
CA VAL A 4 24.11 17.72 -3.26
C VAL A 4 23.78 16.68 -2.19
N LYS A 5 24.46 15.53 -2.23
CA LYS A 5 24.27 14.48 -1.21
C LYS A 5 24.63 14.98 0.19
N THR A 6 25.74 15.69 0.33
CA THR A 6 26.16 16.30 1.60
C THR A 6 25.16 17.34 2.09
N LEU A 7 24.71 18.24 1.22
CA LEU A 7 23.70 19.23 1.56
C LEU A 7 22.42 18.56 2.05
N SER A 8 21.85 17.63 1.28
CA SER A 8 20.62 16.93 1.66
C SER A 8 20.76 16.21 2.99
N PHE A 9 21.89 15.55 3.23
CA PHE A 9 22.18 14.91 4.52
C PHE A 9 22.15 15.93 5.68
N GLN A 10 22.86 17.04 5.54
CA GLN A 10 22.88 18.10 6.57
C GLN A 10 21.50 18.72 6.81
N ARG A 11 20.70 18.92 5.75
CA ARG A 11 19.32 19.44 5.88
C ARG A 11 18.41 18.46 6.63
N LEU A 12 18.50 17.16 6.31
CA LEU A 12 17.72 16.12 6.97
C LEU A 12 18.10 15.96 8.45
N GLU A 13 19.40 15.99 8.76
CA GLU A 13 19.87 15.97 10.14
C GLU A 13 19.38 17.21 10.91
N LEU A 14 19.43 18.39 10.29
CA LEU A 14 18.91 19.61 10.90
C LEU A 14 17.41 19.54 11.18
N LEU A 15 16.60 18.96 10.28
CA LEU A 15 15.17 18.74 10.49
C LEU A 15 14.90 17.86 11.70
N GLU A 16 15.63 16.75 11.81
CA GLU A 16 15.53 15.83 12.95
C GLU A 16 15.88 16.52 14.28
N GLN A 17 17.01 17.25 14.33
CA GLN A 17 17.42 17.97 15.54
C GLN A 17 16.45 19.08 15.93
N LYS A 18 15.88 19.80 14.96
CA LYS A 18 14.83 20.79 15.21
C LYS A 18 13.59 20.15 15.83
N PHE A 19 13.21 18.96 15.39
CA PHE A 19 12.03 18.27 15.94
C PHE A 19 12.28 17.79 17.35
N ASN A 20 13.46 17.22 17.62
CA ASN A 20 13.87 16.85 18.97
C ASN A 20 13.86 18.06 19.91
N LEU A 21 14.39 19.20 19.47
CA LEU A 21 14.35 20.45 20.24
C LEU A 21 12.91 20.93 20.48
N HIS A 22 12.04 20.86 19.47
CA HIS A 22 10.62 21.19 19.62
C HIS A 22 9.95 20.32 20.68
N CYS A 23 10.17 19.00 20.62
CA CYS A 23 9.63 18.06 21.61
C CYS A 23 10.13 18.37 23.02
N MET A 24 11.44 18.63 23.20
CA MET A 24 12.01 19.00 24.50
C MET A 24 11.39 20.28 25.09
N LEU A 25 11.00 21.24 24.25
CA LEU A 25 10.46 22.52 24.71
C LEU A 25 8.92 22.54 24.85
N ASN A 26 8.22 21.66 24.14
CA ASN A 26 6.77 21.78 23.93
C ASN A 26 5.97 20.50 24.19
N ALA A 27 6.58 19.36 24.50
CA ALA A 27 5.84 18.10 24.73
C ALA A 27 4.73 18.25 25.78
N ASP A 28 4.99 18.93 26.90
CA ASP A 28 3.98 19.16 27.95
C ASP A 28 2.82 20.02 27.45
N LYS A 29 3.10 21.04 26.62
CA LYS A 29 2.07 21.90 26.03
C LYS A 29 1.21 21.14 25.02
N GLU A 30 1.84 20.29 24.21
CA GLU A 30 1.15 19.40 23.27
C GLU A 30 0.25 18.42 24.03
N TYR A 31 0.76 17.81 25.10
CA TYR A 31 -0.01 16.92 25.97
C TYR A 31 -1.20 17.63 26.64
N LEU A 32 -1.00 18.83 27.19
CA LEU A 32 -2.08 19.63 27.76
C LEU A 32 -3.12 20.05 26.71
N ALA A 33 -2.70 20.35 25.48
CA ALA A 33 -3.61 20.67 24.39
C ALA A 33 -4.53 19.49 24.04
N GLN A 34 -4.02 18.24 24.04
CA GLN A 34 -4.87 17.06 23.81
C GLN A 34 -5.98 16.92 24.86
N LYS A 35 -5.72 17.32 26.12
CA LYS A 35 -6.76 17.31 27.18
C LYS A 35 -7.92 18.25 26.91
N THR A 36 -7.76 19.24 26.02
CA THR A 36 -8.85 20.14 25.59
C THR A 36 -9.81 19.49 24.58
N ALA A 37 -9.48 18.30 24.07
CA ALA A 37 -10.33 17.47 23.23
C ALA A 37 -10.76 16.19 24.00
N PRO A 38 -11.58 16.30 25.07
CA PRO A 38 -11.83 15.20 26.02
C PRO A 38 -12.51 13.97 25.39
N HIS A 39 -13.13 14.12 24.21
CA HIS A 39 -13.78 13.04 23.47
C HIS A 39 -12.89 12.38 22.41
N ARG A 40 -11.60 12.77 22.32
CA ARG A 40 -10.65 12.20 21.39
C ARG A 40 -9.40 11.75 22.12
N ASP A 41 -9.04 10.50 21.88
CA ASP A 41 -7.78 9.90 22.22
C ASP A 41 -7.30 9.06 21.03
N PHE A 42 -6.22 8.31 21.21
CA PHE A 42 -5.74 7.42 20.16
C PHE A 42 -6.80 6.41 19.69
N TYR A 43 -7.67 5.89 20.55
CA TYR A 43 -8.70 4.92 20.15
C TYR A 43 -9.87 5.55 19.38
N ASN A 44 -10.11 6.85 19.58
CA ASN A 44 -11.24 7.57 18.97
C ASN A 44 -10.89 8.48 17.79
N VAL A 45 -9.62 8.52 17.38
CA VAL A 45 -9.20 9.14 16.11
C VAL A 45 -9.25 8.13 14.98
N ARG A 46 -9.69 8.61 13.81
CA ARG A 46 -9.78 7.79 12.60
C ARG A 46 -8.38 7.45 12.09
N LYS A 47 -8.18 6.19 11.72
CA LYS A 47 -6.96 5.69 11.09
C LYS A 47 -7.28 4.72 9.99
N VAL A 48 -6.48 4.79 8.94
CA VAL A 48 -6.62 3.98 7.75
C VAL A 48 -5.42 3.06 7.67
N ASP A 49 -5.66 1.77 7.54
CA ASP A 49 -4.65 0.84 7.08
C ASP A 49 -4.41 1.06 5.59
N THR A 50 -3.41 1.88 5.29
CA THR A 50 -3.08 2.31 3.92
C THR A 50 -2.35 1.24 3.11
N HIS A 51 -1.83 0.20 3.77
CA HIS A 51 -1.13 -0.88 3.09
C HIS A 51 -1.49 -2.25 3.67
N ILE A 52 -2.40 -2.95 2.99
CA ILE A 52 -2.88 -4.27 3.37
C ILE A 52 -3.28 -5.11 2.15
N HIS A 53 -2.80 -6.35 2.10
CA HIS A 53 -3.19 -7.34 1.10
C HIS A 53 -4.49 -8.04 1.52
N HIS A 54 -5.53 -8.01 0.67
CA HIS A 54 -6.84 -8.59 0.99
C HIS A 54 -6.75 -10.06 1.38
N SER A 55 -5.95 -10.84 0.65
CA SER A 55 -5.76 -12.27 0.91
C SER A 55 -5.12 -12.60 2.27
N ALA A 56 -4.62 -11.59 2.99
CA ALA A 56 -4.03 -11.71 4.32
C ALA A 56 -4.73 -10.83 5.35
N CYS A 57 -5.88 -10.23 5.05
CA CYS A 57 -6.48 -9.22 5.93
C CYS A 57 -7.08 -9.77 7.23
N MET A 58 -7.34 -11.07 7.31
CA MET A 58 -7.83 -11.75 8.52
C MET A 58 -6.68 -12.26 9.39
N HIS A 59 -6.91 -12.36 10.69
CA HIS A 59 -5.95 -13.01 11.59
C HIS A 59 -6.06 -14.56 11.53
N GLN A 60 -4.99 -15.30 11.85
CA GLN A 60 -4.91 -16.76 11.68
C GLN A 60 -6.02 -17.53 12.40
N LYS A 61 -6.29 -17.16 13.65
CA LYS A 61 -7.36 -17.79 14.44
C LYS A 61 -8.76 -17.61 13.83
N HIS A 62 -9.00 -16.52 13.10
CA HIS A 62 -10.25 -16.30 12.37
C HIS A 62 -10.35 -17.25 11.19
N LEU A 63 -9.32 -17.29 10.33
CA LEU A 63 -9.27 -18.19 9.18
C LEU A 63 -9.40 -19.66 9.61
N LEU A 64 -8.66 -20.07 10.64
CA LEU A 64 -8.75 -21.42 11.19
C LEU A 64 -10.18 -21.76 11.66
N ARG A 65 -10.82 -20.87 12.41
CA ARG A 65 -12.21 -21.04 12.87
C ARG A 65 -13.17 -21.16 11.68
N PHE A 66 -12.95 -20.35 10.65
CA PHE A 66 -13.75 -20.37 9.43
C PHE A 66 -13.63 -21.71 8.70
N ILE A 67 -12.40 -22.18 8.45
CA ILE A 67 -12.11 -23.49 7.83
C ILE A 67 -12.77 -24.62 8.63
N LYS A 68 -12.60 -24.64 9.97
CA LYS A 68 -13.25 -25.63 10.83
C LYS A 68 -14.76 -25.59 10.74
N SER A 69 -15.36 -24.40 10.71
CA SER A 69 -16.81 -24.25 10.57
C SER A 69 -17.29 -24.80 9.23
N LYS A 70 -16.58 -24.53 8.13
CA LYS A 70 -16.92 -25.05 6.80
C LYS A 70 -16.81 -26.56 6.70
N LEU A 71 -15.73 -27.13 7.23
CA LEU A 71 -15.56 -28.58 7.29
C LEU A 71 -16.66 -29.28 8.12
N LYS A 72 -17.18 -28.61 9.16
CA LYS A 72 -18.26 -29.15 9.99
C LYS A 72 -19.66 -29.00 9.36
N LYS A 73 -19.95 -27.84 8.75
CA LYS A 73 -21.31 -27.50 8.28
C LYS A 73 -21.57 -27.89 6.84
N GLU A 74 -20.54 -27.87 5.98
CA GLU A 74 -20.65 -28.06 4.54
C GLU A 74 -19.57 -29.02 4.01
N PRO A 75 -19.43 -30.25 4.58
CA PRO A 75 -18.36 -31.18 4.21
C PRO A 75 -18.50 -31.76 2.80
N ASP A 76 -19.72 -31.92 2.31
CA ASP A 76 -20.01 -32.58 1.03
C ASP A 76 -20.04 -31.60 -0.17
N GLU A 77 -19.71 -30.32 0.07
CA GLU A 77 -19.60 -29.30 -0.97
C GLU A 77 -18.44 -29.62 -1.93
N VAL A 78 -18.68 -29.57 -3.24
CA VAL A 78 -17.64 -29.73 -4.26
C VAL A 78 -16.80 -28.45 -4.35
N VAL A 79 -15.52 -28.53 -4.04
CA VAL A 79 -14.66 -27.34 -3.88
C VAL A 79 -13.50 -27.24 -4.87
N ILE A 80 -13.07 -28.36 -5.46
CA ILE A 80 -11.92 -28.39 -6.37
C ILE A 80 -12.05 -29.52 -7.39
N PHE A 81 -11.48 -29.33 -8.58
CA PHE A 81 -11.36 -30.35 -9.61
C PHE A 81 -9.88 -30.65 -9.81
N ARG A 82 -9.48 -31.88 -9.53
CA ARG A 82 -8.09 -32.30 -9.65
C ARG A 82 -8.01 -33.77 -9.98
N ASP A 83 -6.97 -34.15 -10.73
CA ASP A 83 -6.69 -35.54 -11.09
C ASP A 83 -7.90 -36.21 -11.79
N GLY A 84 -8.64 -35.42 -12.59
CA GLY A 84 -9.82 -35.88 -13.34
C GLY A 84 -11.10 -36.03 -12.52
N LYS A 85 -11.10 -35.68 -11.22
CA LYS A 85 -12.25 -35.83 -10.32
C LYS A 85 -12.61 -34.53 -9.62
N TYR A 86 -13.91 -34.28 -9.46
CA TYR A 86 -14.44 -33.27 -8.54
C TYR A 86 -14.37 -33.79 -7.11
N LEU A 87 -13.68 -33.07 -6.24
CA LEU A 87 -13.50 -33.44 -4.84
C LEU A 87 -14.37 -32.57 -3.93
N THR A 88 -15.03 -33.21 -2.97
CA THR A 88 -15.72 -32.51 -1.90
C THR A 88 -14.74 -31.94 -0.87
N LEU A 89 -15.18 -31.00 -0.03
CA LEU A 89 -14.36 -30.45 1.03
C LEU A 89 -13.85 -31.57 1.96
N ARG A 90 -14.69 -32.55 2.29
CA ARG A 90 -14.31 -33.73 3.07
C ARG A 90 -13.21 -34.53 2.35
N GLU A 91 -13.41 -34.87 1.09
CA GLU A 91 -12.45 -35.66 0.30
C GLU A 91 -11.09 -34.94 0.18
N VAL A 92 -11.08 -33.60 0.07
CA VAL A 92 -9.85 -32.82 0.07
C VAL A 92 -9.10 -32.98 1.39
N PHE A 93 -9.78 -32.83 2.53
CA PHE A 93 -9.15 -32.98 3.85
C PHE A 93 -8.69 -34.42 4.13
N GLU A 94 -9.47 -35.42 3.71
CA GLU A 94 -9.08 -36.83 3.76
C GLU A 94 -7.82 -37.10 2.91
N SER A 95 -7.73 -36.53 1.70
CA SER A 95 -6.56 -36.68 0.83
C SER A 95 -5.28 -36.05 1.39
N LEU A 96 -5.42 -35.08 2.29
CA LEU A 96 -4.31 -34.42 2.97
C LEU A 96 -3.97 -35.09 4.30
N ASN A 97 -4.72 -36.14 4.70
CA ASN A 97 -4.62 -36.79 6.00
C ASN A 97 -4.73 -35.79 7.17
N LEU A 98 -5.67 -34.84 7.06
CA LEU A 98 -5.93 -33.80 8.07
C LEU A 98 -7.38 -33.87 8.54
N THR A 99 -7.60 -33.92 9.85
CA THR A 99 -8.95 -33.83 10.42
C THR A 99 -9.23 -32.46 11.02
N ALA A 100 -10.52 -32.13 11.23
CA ALA A 100 -10.92 -30.89 11.90
C ALA A 100 -10.34 -30.73 13.32
N TYR A 101 -10.04 -31.85 13.98
CA TYR A 101 -9.46 -31.89 15.32
C TYR A 101 -7.97 -31.52 15.28
N ASP A 102 -7.24 -32.00 14.28
CA ASP A 102 -5.79 -31.78 14.13
C ASP A 102 -5.46 -30.33 13.74
N LEU A 103 -6.39 -29.63 13.09
CA LEU A 103 -6.19 -28.25 12.68
C LEU A 103 -6.04 -27.32 13.91
N ASN A 104 -4.88 -26.72 14.06
CA ASN A 104 -4.59 -25.60 14.95
C ASN A 104 -3.79 -24.51 14.21
N VAL A 105 -3.45 -23.42 14.90
CA VAL A 105 -2.72 -22.30 14.28
C VAL A 105 -1.35 -22.73 13.76
N ASP A 106 -0.64 -23.59 14.51
CA ASP A 106 0.68 -24.09 14.10
C ASP A 106 0.59 -24.98 12.87
N THR A 107 -0.41 -25.86 12.79
CA THR A 107 -0.64 -26.71 11.60
C THR A 107 -1.11 -25.90 10.39
N LEU A 108 -1.67 -24.71 10.60
CA LEU A 108 -2.00 -23.79 9.50
C LEU A 108 -0.72 -23.28 8.83
N ASP A 109 0.38 -23.17 9.59
CA ASP A 109 1.73 -22.82 9.13
C ASP A 109 1.79 -21.56 8.25
N MET A 110 0.98 -20.55 8.59
CA MET A 110 0.92 -19.29 7.84
C MET A 110 1.73 -18.16 8.49
N HIS A 111 2.21 -18.32 9.73
CA HIS A 111 3.00 -17.27 10.38
C HIS A 111 4.38 -17.12 9.75
N ALA A 112 4.86 -15.88 9.65
CA ALA A 112 6.22 -15.59 9.23
C ALA A 112 7.21 -15.94 10.36
N ASP A 113 8.19 -16.81 10.07
CA ASP A 113 9.23 -17.22 11.01
C ASP A 113 10.60 -16.62 10.64
N LYS A 114 11.61 -16.86 11.47
CA LYS A 114 12.98 -16.37 11.23
C LYS A 114 13.61 -16.91 9.93
N ASN A 115 13.09 -17.99 9.36
CA ASN A 115 13.63 -18.62 8.16
C ASN A 115 13.19 -17.93 6.86
N ILE A 116 12.31 -16.93 6.97
CA ILE A 116 11.77 -16.11 5.88
C ILE A 116 12.59 -14.85 5.60
N PHE A 117 13.50 -14.47 6.50
CA PHE A 117 14.36 -13.30 6.31
C PHE A 117 15.17 -13.42 5.00
N HIS A 118 15.02 -12.44 4.10
CA HIS A 118 15.54 -12.43 2.72
C HIS A 118 15.07 -13.57 1.81
N ARG A 119 13.98 -14.27 2.16
CA ARG A 119 13.42 -15.40 1.41
C ARG A 119 11.96 -15.13 1.05
N PHE A 120 11.75 -14.18 0.13
CA PHE A 120 10.42 -13.82 -0.37
C PHE A 120 9.69 -15.00 -1.03
N ASP A 121 10.43 -15.95 -1.61
CA ASP A 121 9.89 -17.21 -2.12
C ASP A 121 9.20 -18.03 -1.01
N LYS A 122 9.83 -18.14 0.17
CA LYS A 122 9.23 -18.80 1.33
C LYS A 122 8.06 -18.02 1.92
N PHE A 123 8.13 -16.68 1.89
CA PHE A 123 7.00 -15.84 2.30
C PHE A 123 5.76 -16.09 1.44
N ASN A 124 5.92 -16.18 0.12
CA ASN A 124 4.82 -16.50 -0.79
C ASN A 124 4.17 -17.86 -0.50
N LEU A 125 4.94 -18.83 0.00
CA LEU A 125 4.41 -20.13 0.41
C LEU A 125 3.54 -20.05 1.67
N LYS A 126 3.71 -19.03 2.53
CA LYS A 126 2.88 -18.80 3.73
C LYS A 126 1.47 -18.35 3.42
N TYR A 127 1.14 -18.00 2.17
CA TYR A 127 -0.25 -17.89 1.74
C TYR A 127 -0.94 -19.24 1.55
N ASN A 128 -0.24 -20.37 1.66
CA ASN A 128 -0.83 -21.71 1.57
C ASN A 128 -1.19 -22.23 2.97
N PRO A 129 -2.48 -22.34 3.33
CA PRO A 129 -2.89 -22.96 4.58
C PRO A 129 -2.38 -24.40 4.65
N CYS A 130 -1.80 -24.78 5.79
CA CYS A 130 -1.15 -26.07 6.02
C CYS A 130 -0.03 -26.40 5.02
N GLY A 131 0.56 -25.38 4.36
CA GLY A 131 1.50 -25.57 3.26
C GLY A 131 0.86 -26.11 1.97
N GLN A 132 -0.47 -26.20 1.90
CA GLN A 132 -1.20 -26.82 0.79
C GLN A 132 -1.80 -25.78 -0.15
N SER A 133 -1.32 -25.76 -1.40
CA SER A 133 -1.86 -24.85 -2.44
C SER A 133 -3.35 -25.09 -2.72
N ARG A 134 -3.83 -26.33 -2.53
CA ARG A 134 -5.25 -26.70 -2.64
C ARG A 134 -6.12 -25.87 -1.69
N LEU A 135 -5.69 -25.71 -0.43
CA LEU A 135 -6.45 -24.96 0.57
C LEU A 135 -6.41 -23.45 0.28
N ARG A 136 -5.31 -22.95 -0.29
CA ARG A 136 -5.24 -21.55 -0.75
C ARG A 136 -6.24 -21.29 -1.87
N GLU A 137 -6.31 -22.17 -2.86
CA GLU A 137 -7.26 -22.08 -3.96
C GLU A 137 -8.70 -22.06 -3.45
N ILE A 138 -9.03 -22.94 -2.50
CA ILE A 138 -10.40 -23.07 -1.95
C ILE A 138 -10.79 -21.86 -1.09
N PHE A 139 -9.92 -21.42 -0.17
CA PHE A 139 -10.27 -20.44 0.87
C PHE A 139 -9.78 -19.01 0.62
N ILE A 140 -8.73 -18.81 -0.19
CA ILE A 140 -8.00 -17.53 -0.31
C ILE A 140 -7.92 -17.06 -1.77
N LYS A 141 -8.63 -17.70 -2.71
CA LYS A 141 -8.78 -17.22 -4.10
C LYS A 141 -10.23 -16.92 -4.43
N SER A 142 -10.43 -15.84 -5.18
CA SER A 142 -11.73 -15.44 -5.73
C SER A 142 -12.10 -16.21 -7.00
N ASP A 143 -11.09 -16.57 -7.80
CA ASP A 143 -11.22 -17.38 -9.01
C ASP A 143 -10.95 -18.86 -8.68
N ASN A 144 -12.01 -19.61 -8.42
CA ASN A 144 -12.00 -21.06 -8.16
C ASN A 144 -13.37 -21.69 -8.52
N ILE A 145 -13.52 -22.99 -8.33
CA ILE A 145 -14.73 -23.75 -8.71
C ILE A 145 -16.00 -23.28 -8.00
N ILE A 146 -15.89 -22.83 -6.75
CA ILE A 146 -17.01 -22.28 -5.99
C ILE A 146 -17.16 -20.77 -6.18
N HIS A 147 -16.54 -20.22 -7.24
CA HIS A 147 -16.58 -18.81 -7.60
C HIS A 147 -16.21 -17.88 -6.44
N GLY A 148 -15.22 -18.27 -5.63
CA GLY A 148 -14.72 -17.48 -4.52
C GLY A 148 -15.68 -17.34 -3.34
N ARG A 149 -16.72 -18.19 -3.24
CA ARG A 149 -17.75 -18.13 -2.19
C ARG A 149 -17.14 -18.08 -0.78
N PHE A 150 -16.22 -18.98 -0.47
CA PHE A 150 -15.59 -19.02 0.86
C PHE A 150 -14.77 -17.77 1.17
N LEU A 151 -14.00 -17.26 0.21
CA LEU A 151 -13.26 -16.00 0.39
C LEU A 151 -14.22 -14.81 0.60
N ALA A 152 -15.31 -14.77 -0.14
CA ALA A 152 -16.32 -13.71 0.01
C ALA A 152 -17.00 -13.77 1.38
N GLU A 153 -17.33 -14.96 1.88
CA GLU A 153 -17.94 -15.14 3.19
C GLU A 153 -17.02 -14.67 4.33
N ILE A 154 -15.74 -15.09 4.35
CA ILE A 154 -14.81 -14.60 5.37
C ILE A 154 -14.54 -13.09 5.22
N THR A 155 -14.50 -12.57 3.99
CA THR A 155 -14.37 -11.12 3.74
C THR A 155 -15.52 -10.35 4.39
N LYS A 156 -16.75 -10.85 4.33
CA LYS A 156 -17.90 -10.24 5.01
C LYS A 156 -17.76 -10.26 6.53
N GLU A 157 -17.26 -11.36 7.09
CA GLU A 157 -16.98 -11.43 8.54
C GLU A 157 -15.94 -10.38 8.95
N VAL A 158 -14.88 -10.19 8.15
CA VAL A 158 -13.86 -9.16 8.40
C VAL A 158 -14.42 -7.75 8.24
N MET A 159 -15.23 -7.48 7.20
CA MET A 159 -15.92 -6.19 7.04
C MET A 159 -16.80 -5.87 8.24
N SER A 160 -17.56 -6.87 8.73
CA SER A 160 -18.41 -6.70 9.91
C SER A 160 -17.59 -6.38 11.17
N ASP A 161 -16.45 -7.06 11.38
CA ASP A 161 -15.55 -6.77 12.50
C ASP A 161 -14.97 -5.34 12.39
N LEU A 162 -14.67 -4.88 11.17
CA LEU A 162 -14.15 -3.53 10.91
C LEU A 162 -15.22 -2.44 11.13
N GLU A 163 -16.48 -2.70 10.77
CA GLU A 163 -17.60 -1.77 11.01
C GLU A 163 -17.91 -1.62 12.50
N VAL A 164 -17.80 -2.71 13.27
CA VAL A 164 -17.86 -2.67 14.74
C VAL A 164 -16.70 -1.85 15.29
N SER A 165 -15.50 -2.02 14.73
CA SER A 165 -14.33 -1.20 15.07
C SER A 165 -14.38 0.17 14.37
N LYS A 166 -15.34 1.00 14.79
CA LYS A 166 -15.64 2.32 14.22
C LYS A 166 -14.38 3.10 13.82
N TYR A 167 -13.36 3.12 14.69
CA TYR A 167 -12.01 3.72 14.56
C TYR A 167 -11.23 3.47 13.25
N GLN A 168 -11.39 2.27 12.69
CA GLN A 168 -10.43 1.65 11.80
C GLN A 168 -11.03 1.48 10.40
N HIS A 169 -10.23 1.83 9.40
CA HIS A 169 -10.58 1.77 7.99
C HIS A 169 -9.45 1.09 7.22
N ALA A 170 -9.70 0.57 6.02
CA ALA A 170 -8.70 -0.19 5.27
C ALA A 170 -8.73 0.06 3.76
N GLU A 171 -7.56 -0.03 3.13
CA GLU A 171 -7.36 0.02 1.68
C GLU A 171 -6.89 -1.35 1.17
N TRP A 172 -7.84 -2.26 0.94
CA TRP A 172 -7.54 -3.65 0.60
C TRP A 172 -7.09 -3.81 -0.85
N ARG A 173 -6.00 -4.56 -1.04
CA ARG A 173 -5.45 -4.86 -2.36
C ARG A 173 -6.00 -6.16 -2.94
N LEU A 174 -6.60 -6.08 -4.12
CA LEU A 174 -7.01 -7.21 -4.95
C LEU A 174 -6.13 -7.30 -6.19
N SER A 175 -5.80 -8.51 -6.63
CA SER A 175 -4.87 -8.72 -7.73
C SER A 175 -5.57 -8.86 -9.08
N ILE A 176 -5.07 -8.14 -10.09
CA ILE A 176 -5.30 -8.42 -11.51
C ILE A 176 -3.93 -8.76 -12.11
N TYR A 177 -3.82 -9.91 -12.76
CA TYR A 177 -2.54 -10.44 -13.22
C TYR A 177 -2.23 -10.03 -14.66
N GLY A 178 -3.25 -9.64 -15.44
CA GLY A 178 -3.08 -9.24 -16.83
C GLY A 178 -2.83 -10.43 -17.77
N ARG A 179 -3.27 -11.63 -17.38
CA ARG A 179 -3.15 -12.82 -18.25
C ARG A 179 -4.23 -12.86 -19.33
N LYS A 180 -5.44 -12.39 -18.99
CA LYS A 180 -6.60 -12.33 -19.87
C LYS A 180 -7.45 -11.10 -19.54
N PRO A 181 -8.16 -10.49 -20.51
CA PRO A 181 -9.01 -9.32 -20.24
C PRO A 181 -10.17 -9.61 -19.29
N VAL A 182 -10.68 -10.84 -19.32
CA VAL A 182 -11.82 -11.32 -18.51
C VAL A 182 -11.56 -11.29 -17.00
N GLU A 183 -10.30 -11.17 -16.55
CA GLU A 183 -9.97 -11.08 -15.12
C GLU A 183 -10.71 -9.94 -14.41
N TRP A 184 -10.93 -8.81 -15.10
CA TRP A 184 -11.68 -7.68 -14.55
C TRP A 184 -13.15 -8.00 -14.30
N ASP A 185 -13.82 -8.62 -15.26
CA ASP A 185 -15.23 -8.99 -15.13
C ASP A 185 -15.43 -10.08 -14.07
N LEU A 186 -14.52 -11.06 -14.01
CA LEU A 186 -14.54 -12.09 -12.97
C LEU A 186 -14.37 -11.46 -11.58
N LEU A 187 -13.41 -10.56 -11.40
CA LEU A 187 -13.20 -9.89 -10.11
C LEU A 187 -14.38 -8.98 -9.73
N ALA A 188 -14.87 -8.17 -10.67
CA ALA A 188 -15.99 -7.28 -10.44
C ALA A 188 -17.28 -8.03 -10.13
N SER A 189 -17.55 -9.13 -10.85
CA SER A 189 -18.69 -10.00 -10.58
C SER A 189 -18.58 -10.65 -9.20
N TRP A 190 -17.39 -11.11 -8.80
CA TRP A 190 -17.16 -11.64 -7.45
C TRP A 190 -17.47 -10.60 -6.37
N VAL A 191 -17.00 -9.36 -6.51
CA VAL A 191 -17.29 -8.27 -5.54
C VAL A 191 -18.79 -7.95 -5.52
N CYS A 192 -19.42 -7.73 -6.69
CA CYS A 192 -20.80 -7.27 -6.79
C CYS A 192 -21.81 -8.36 -6.37
N ASN A 193 -21.66 -9.59 -6.87
CA ASN A 193 -22.56 -10.69 -6.58
C ASN A 193 -22.54 -11.05 -5.09
N ASN A 194 -21.37 -10.93 -4.46
CA ASN A 194 -21.23 -11.14 -3.03
C ASN A 194 -21.54 -9.90 -2.19
N ARG A 195 -21.78 -8.71 -2.77
CA ARG A 195 -22.03 -7.45 -2.04
C ARG A 195 -20.89 -7.10 -1.07
N LEU A 196 -19.65 -7.17 -1.56
CA LEU A 196 -18.44 -6.86 -0.76
C LEU A 196 -18.17 -5.36 -0.75
N PHE A 197 -19.07 -4.60 -0.13
CA PHE A 197 -18.97 -3.15 0.04
C PHE A 197 -19.16 -2.78 1.51
N SER A 198 -18.34 -1.84 1.99
CA SER A 198 -18.40 -1.32 3.36
C SER A 198 -17.95 0.15 3.34
N ASP A 199 -18.54 0.97 4.20
CA ASP A 199 -18.11 2.37 4.38
C ASP A 199 -16.69 2.47 4.97
N ASN A 200 -16.18 1.38 5.54
CA ASN A 200 -14.86 1.32 6.14
C ASN A 200 -13.76 0.78 5.21
N VAL A 201 -14.11 0.37 3.98
CA VAL A 201 -13.19 -0.29 3.04
C VAL A 201 -13.23 0.38 1.67
N VAL A 202 -12.04 0.62 1.12
CA VAL A 202 -11.85 0.96 -0.31
C VAL A 202 -10.85 -0.01 -0.93
N TRP A 203 -10.87 -0.12 -2.26
CA TRP A 203 -10.09 -1.11 -2.99
C TRP A 203 -8.89 -0.52 -3.72
N HIS A 204 -7.77 -1.22 -3.64
CA HIS A 204 -6.59 -1.05 -4.47
C HIS A 204 -6.48 -2.23 -5.43
N ILE A 205 -6.09 -1.97 -6.68
CA ILE A 205 -5.79 -3.03 -7.65
C ILE A 205 -4.29 -3.18 -7.74
N GLN A 206 -3.77 -4.35 -7.37
CA GLN A 206 -2.36 -4.65 -7.49
C GLN A 206 -2.08 -5.50 -8.73
N MET A 207 -1.05 -5.10 -9.47
CA MET A 207 -0.53 -5.78 -10.64
C MET A 207 0.81 -6.45 -10.29
N PRO A 208 0.85 -7.79 -10.16
CA PRO A 208 2.10 -8.51 -9.99
C PRO A 208 3.00 -8.41 -11.23
N ARG A 209 4.28 -8.11 -11.04
CA ARG A 209 5.29 -8.02 -12.09
C ARG A 209 5.78 -9.41 -12.53
N LEU A 210 4.88 -10.22 -13.09
CA LEU A 210 5.12 -11.63 -13.42
C LEU A 210 5.07 -11.92 -14.93
N TYR A 211 5.47 -10.96 -15.78
CA TYR A 211 5.41 -11.12 -17.24
C TYR A 211 6.25 -12.31 -17.71
N ASP A 212 7.45 -12.49 -17.16
CA ASP A 212 8.36 -13.60 -17.49
C ASP A 212 7.72 -14.97 -17.26
N VAL A 213 6.99 -15.14 -16.15
CA VAL A 213 6.25 -16.36 -15.83
C VAL A 213 5.18 -16.64 -16.89
N TYR A 214 4.38 -15.63 -17.25
CA TYR A 214 3.31 -15.80 -18.24
C TYR A 214 3.83 -15.99 -19.66
N LYS A 215 4.96 -15.37 -19.98
CA LYS A 215 5.65 -15.52 -21.25
C LYS A 215 6.24 -16.91 -21.40
N ASP A 216 6.85 -17.48 -20.34
CA ASP A 216 7.40 -18.84 -20.37
C ASP A 216 6.29 -19.90 -20.49
N GLN A 217 5.14 -19.66 -19.87
CA GLN A 217 3.95 -20.51 -19.98
C GLN A 217 3.21 -20.39 -21.33
N GLY A 218 3.61 -19.45 -22.19
CA GLY A 218 2.93 -19.18 -23.47
C GLY A 218 1.51 -18.61 -23.31
N ILE A 219 1.21 -17.98 -22.16
CA ILE A 219 -0.09 -17.34 -21.92
C ILE A 219 -0.17 -15.99 -22.64
N ILE A 220 0.96 -15.29 -22.72
CA ILE A 220 1.09 -14.00 -23.40
C ILE A 220 2.32 -13.99 -24.32
N ASP A 221 2.21 -13.24 -25.42
CA ASP A 221 3.23 -13.16 -26.46
C ASP A 221 4.20 -12.00 -26.27
N ASN A 222 3.76 -10.89 -25.70
CA ASN A 222 4.62 -9.73 -25.47
C ASN A 222 4.05 -8.87 -24.33
N PHE A 223 4.82 -7.87 -23.91
CA PHE A 223 4.40 -7.02 -22.81
C PHE A 223 3.16 -6.18 -23.14
N GLN A 224 2.95 -5.82 -24.41
CA GLN A 224 1.74 -5.10 -24.83
C GLN A 224 0.47 -5.89 -24.49
N GLN A 225 0.45 -7.20 -24.73
CA GLN A 225 -0.72 -8.02 -24.41
C GLN A 225 -1.06 -7.99 -22.91
N MET A 226 -0.06 -7.98 -22.03
CA MET A 226 -0.28 -7.84 -20.58
C MET A 226 -0.91 -6.48 -20.26
N ILE A 227 -0.42 -5.40 -20.88
CA ILE A 227 -0.95 -4.04 -20.73
C ILE A 227 -2.38 -3.95 -21.27
N ASP A 228 -2.67 -4.54 -22.43
CA ASP A 228 -4.01 -4.56 -23.04
C ASP A 228 -5.01 -5.28 -22.14
N ASN A 229 -4.64 -6.47 -21.65
CA ASN A 229 -5.48 -7.25 -20.74
C ASN A 229 -5.86 -6.48 -19.46
N ILE A 230 -5.03 -5.51 -19.04
CA ILE A 230 -5.27 -4.70 -17.84
C ILE A 230 -6.05 -3.43 -18.18
N PHE A 231 -5.65 -2.69 -19.20
CA PHE A 231 -6.16 -1.34 -19.43
C PHE A 231 -7.32 -1.28 -20.41
N GLN A 232 -7.37 -2.17 -21.40
CA GLN A 232 -8.44 -2.16 -22.41
C GLN A 232 -9.84 -2.29 -21.78
N PRO A 233 -10.12 -3.23 -20.84
CA PRO A 233 -11.44 -3.32 -20.20
C PRO A 233 -11.81 -2.04 -19.43
N LEU A 234 -10.82 -1.34 -18.86
CA LEU A 234 -11.03 -0.09 -18.13
C LEU A 234 -11.41 1.06 -19.06
N PHE A 235 -10.82 1.13 -20.26
CA PHE A 235 -11.21 2.09 -21.28
C PHE A 235 -12.59 1.77 -21.86
N GLU A 236 -12.88 0.50 -22.11
CA GLU A 236 -14.17 0.03 -22.62
C GLU A 236 -15.33 0.42 -21.68
N VAL A 237 -15.22 0.08 -20.39
CA VAL A 237 -16.25 0.42 -19.39
C VAL A 237 -16.36 1.92 -19.11
N THR A 238 -15.27 2.68 -19.27
CA THR A 238 -15.31 4.14 -19.13
C THR A 238 -16.03 4.79 -20.31
N ARG A 239 -15.84 4.26 -21.52
CA ARG A 239 -16.55 4.69 -22.73
C ARG A 239 -18.03 4.38 -22.64
N ASP A 240 -18.37 3.13 -22.30
CA ASP A 240 -19.74 2.65 -22.18
C ASP A 240 -19.90 1.79 -20.91
N PRO A 241 -20.49 2.33 -19.83
CA PRO A 241 -20.75 1.58 -18.61
C PRO A 241 -21.59 0.31 -18.81
N ALA A 242 -22.39 0.22 -19.88
CA ALA A 242 -23.20 -0.95 -20.18
C ALA A 242 -22.39 -2.13 -20.71
N SER A 243 -21.16 -1.92 -21.19
CA SER A 243 -20.31 -3.01 -21.68
C SER A 243 -19.77 -3.89 -20.55
N HIS A 244 -19.51 -3.31 -19.37
CA HIS A 244 -19.12 -4.02 -18.15
C HIS A 244 -19.84 -3.43 -16.91
N PRO A 245 -21.14 -3.72 -16.71
CA PRO A 245 -21.95 -3.04 -15.71
C PRO A 245 -21.47 -3.27 -14.27
N GLN A 246 -21.05 -4.49 -13.94
CA GLN A 246 -20.51 -4.81 -12.61
C GLN A 246 -19.12 -4.20 -12.40
N LEU A 247 -18.31 -4.14 -13.45
CA LEU A 247 -17.01 -3.46 -13.40
C LEU A 247 -17.19 -1.96 -13.16
N HIS A 248 -18.18 -1.32 -13.79
CA HIS A 248 -18.47 0.09 -13.56
C HIS A 248 -18.78 0.38 -12.08
N ILE A 249 -19.62 -0.45 -11.46
CA ILE A 249 -19.95 -0.37 -10.02
C ILE A 249 -18.70 -0.64 -9.17
N PHE A 250 -17.93 -1.69 -9.48
CA PHE A 250 -16.73 -1.99 -8.71
C PHE A 250 -15.72 -0.84 -8.74
N LEU A 251 -15.49 -0.25 -9.93
CA LEU A 251 -14.54 0.84 -10.11
C LEU A 251 -14.91 2.11 -9.32
N SER A 252 -16.18 2.34 -8.97
CA SER A 252 -16.53 3.49 -8.11
C SER A 252 -15.98 3.37 -6.68
N HIS A 253 -15.54 2.16 -6.27
CA HIS A 253 -14.90 1.88 -4.99
C HIS A 253 -13.39 1.60 -5.10
N VAL A 254 -12.84 1.57 -6.32
CA VAL A 254 -11.40 1.43 -6.56
C VAL A 254 -10.75 2.82 -6.52
N VAL A 255 -9.76 2.97 -5.65
CA VAL A 255 -9.12 4.27 -5.38
C VAL A 255 -7.67 4.34 -5.85
N ALA A 256 -7.01 3.19 -5.99
CA ALA A 256 -5.62 3.15 -6.43
C ALA A 256 -5.24 1.90 -7.22
N PHE A 257 -4.10 2.05 -7.92
CA PHE A 257 -3.41 1.01 -8.66
C PHE A 257 -2.00 0.85 -8.10
N ASP A 258 -1.58 -0.39 -7.91
CA ASP A 258 -0.34 -0.79 -7.25
C ASP A 258 0.44 -1.75 -8.16
N SER A 259 1.77 -1.75 -8.05
CA SER A 259 2.67 -2.69 -8.72
C SER A 259 3.46 -3.46 -7.67
N VAL A 260 3.37 -4.79 -7.71
CA VAL A 260 3.91 -5.67 -6.67
C VAL A 260 4.78 -6.78 -7.26
N ASP A 261 5.65 -7.37 -6.43
CA ASP A 261 6.48 -8.59 -6.58
C ASP A 261 7.79 -8.34 -5.80
N ASP A 262 8.61 -9.37 -5.63
CA ASP A 262 9.93 -9.28 -4.97
C ASP A 262 10.84 -8.22 -5.63
N GLU A 263 10.98 -7.06 -4.99
CA GLU A 263 11.85 -5.97 -5.46
C GLU A 263 13.34 -6.31 -5.41
N SER A 264 13.74 -7.36 -4.67
CA SER A 264 15.14 -7.77 -4.57
C SER A 264 15.65 -8.54 -5.80
N LYS A 265 14.74 -8.99 -6.68
CA LYS A 265 15.10 -9.69 -7.92
C LYS A 265 16.01 -8.82 -8.79
N PRO A 266 17.13 -9.35 -9.28
CA PRO A 266 18.01 -8.61 -10.17
C PRO A 266 17.29 -8.22 -11.46
N GLU A 267 17.43 -6.96 -11.85
CA GLU A 267 16.86 -6.43 -13.09
C GLU A 267 17.88 -5.64 -13.89
N ARG A 268 17.60 -5.46 -15.18
CA ARG A 268 18.43 -4.66 -16.07
C ARG A 268 17.89 -3.24 -16.11
N ARG A 269 18.63 -2.28 -15.58
CA ARG A 269 18.25 -0.86 -15.62
C ARG A 269 17.89 -0.42 -17.05
N PRO A 270 16.81 0.37 -17.23
CA PRO A 270 16.43 0.87 -18.53
C PRO A 270 17.50 1.70 -19.20
N VAL A 271 17.59 1.55 -20.52
CA VAL A 271 18.31 2.45 -21.42
C VAL A 271 17.31 3.24 -22.26
N LYS A 272 17.73 4.40 -22.79
CA LYS A 272 16.86 5.27 -23.62
C LYS A 272 16.30 4.56 -24.85
N SER A 273 17.02 3.58 -25.38
CA SER A 273 16.62 2.76 -26.54
C SER A 273 15.94 1.44 -26.15
N MET A 274 15.23 1.43 -25.01
CA MET A 274 14.41 0.29 -24.59
C MET A 274 13.37 -0.04 -25.67
N ARG A 275 13.15 -1.34 -25.91
CA ARG A 275 12.10 -1.83 -26.82
C ARG A 275 10.73 -1.35 -26.34
N LYS A 276 9.80 -1.10 -27.25
CA LYS A 276 8.41 -0.75 -26.90
C LYS A 276 7.64 -2.00 -26.43
N PRO A 277 6.47 -1.86 -25.77
CA PRO A 277 5.73 -3.01 -25.25
C PRO A 277 5.40 -4.09 -26.30
N PRO A 278 5.02 -3.75 -27.56
CA PRO A 278 4.76 -4.77 -28.58
C PRO A 278 6.02 -5.53 -29.02
N GLU A 279 7.18 -4.89 -28.89
CA GLU A 279 8.50 -5.43 -29.26
C GLU A 279 9.19 -6.13 -28.08
N TRP A 280 8.61 -6.04 -26.88
CA TRP A 280 9.08 -6.74 -25.69
C TRP A 280 8.53 -8.17 -25.70
N ASP A 281 9.14 -9.02 -26.51
CA ASP A 281 8.85 -10.44 -26.68
C ASP A 281 9.89 -11.35 -25.97
N LEU A 282 10.78 -10.73 -25.18
CA LEU A 282 11.87 -11.38 -24.48
C LEU A 282 11.34 -12.25 -23.34
N LYS A 283 12.10 -13.29 -22.96
CA LYS A 283 11.71 -14.20 -21.86
C LYS A 283 11.89 -13.61 -20.47
N TYR A 284 12.68 -12.56 -20.33
CA TYR A 284 12.94 -11.94 -19.03
C TYR A 284 11.99 -10.75 -18.78
N ASN A 285 11.80 -10.47 -17.50
CA ASN A 285 10.88 -9.45 -17.02
C ASN A 285 11.35 -8.04 -17.42
N PRO A 286 10.45 -7.12 -17.85
CA PRO A 286 10.78 -5.70 -17.91
C PRO A 286 11.23 -5.17 -16.54
N ALA A 287 12.07 -4.13 -16.55
CA ALA A 287 12.51 -3.48 -15.32
C ALA A 287 11.34 -2.78 -14.60
N TYR A 288 11.46 -2.59 -13.30
CA TYR A 288 10.49 -1.91 -12.44
C TYR A 288 10.04 -0.56 -13.03
N SER A 289 10.99 0.28 -13.39
CA SER A 289 10.74 1.60 -13.97
C SER A 289 10.00 1.54 -15.31
N TYR A 290 10.19 0.47 -16.08
CA TYR A 290 9.43 0.22 -17.31
C TYR A 290 7.96 -0.09 -16.99
N TYR A 291 7.70 -0.97 -16.02
CA TYR A 291 6.34 -1.23 -15.53
C TYR A 291 5.66 0.06 -15.05
N ILE A 292 6.30 0.81 -14.15
CA ILE A 292 5.72 2.03 -13.58
C ILE A 292 5.41 3.05 -14.68
N TYR A 293 6.29 3.22 -15.67
CA TYR A 293 6.03 4.15 -16.78
C TYR A 293 4.78 3.78 -17.58
N TYR A 294 4.64 2.53 -18.02
CA TYR A 294 3.47 2.14 -18.84
C TYR A 294 2.19 2.04 -18.01
N ILE A 295 2.28 1.68 -16.73
CA ILE A 295 1.14 1.77 -15.80
C ILE A 295 0.72 3.24 -15.68
N TYR A 296 1.66 4.16 -15.39
CA TYR A 296 1.39 5.58 -15.27
C TYR A 296 0.77 6.17 -16.54
N ALA A 297 1.36 5.93 -17.72
CA ALA A 297 0.90 6.53 -18.97
C ALA A 297 -0.54 6.12 -19.31
N ASN A 298 -0.88 4.85 -19.09
CA ASN A 298 -2.24 4.34 -19.27
C ASN A 298 -3.19 4.89 -18.19
N LEU A 299 -2.79 4.86 -16.90
CA LEU A 299 -3.60 5.42 -15.81
C LEU A 299 -3.89 6.89 -16.02
N TYR A 300 -2.89 7.68 -16.42
CA TYR A 300 -3.03 9.10 -16.65
C TYR A 300 -4.09 9.37 -17.72
N THR A 301 -3.96 8.73 -18.88
CA THR A 301 -4.91 8.89 -19.99
C THR A 301 -6.30 8.39 -19.61
N LEU A 302 -6.40 7.25 -18.92
CA LEU A 302 -7.65 6.71 -18.41
C LEU A 302 -8.31 7.67 -17.41
N ASN A 303 -7.55 8.23 -16.47
CA ASN A 303 -8.07 9.15 -15.47
C ASN A 303 -8.58 10.45 -16.10
N MET A 304 -7.86 11.03 -17.07
CA MET A 304 -8.35 12.19 -17.80
C MET A 304 -9.69 11.88 -18.49
N PHE A 305 -9.82 10.67 -19.07
CA PHE A 305 -11.07 10.26 -19.70
C PHE A 305 -12.20 10.04 -18.67
N ARG A 306 -11.92 9.36 -17.56
CA ARG A 306 -12.87 9.14 -16.46
C ARG A 306 -13.34 10.45 -15.84
N GLU A 307 -12.42 11.38 -15.59
CA GLU A 307 -12.73 12.71 -15.07
C GLU A 307 -13.61 13.50 -16.04
N SER A 308 -13.32 13.48 -17.34
CA SER A 308 -14.16 14.13 -18.36
C SER A 308 -15.60 13.60 -18.40
N ARG A 309 -15.81 12.39 -17.87
CA ARG A 309 -17.11 11.71 -17.74
C ARG A 309 -17.75 11.88 -16.36
N GLY A 310 -17.09 12.57 -15.43
CA GLY A 310 -17.55 12.73 -14.04
C GLY A 310 -17.39 11.45 -13.20
N PHE A 311 -16.58 10.48 -13.62
CA PHE A 311 -16.29 9.27 -12.86
C PHE A 311 -15.09 9.49 -11.91
N ASN A 312 -14.97 8.63 -10.89
CA ASN A 312 -13.82 8.65 -9.99
C ASN A 312 -12.51 8.29 -10.74
N THR A 313 -11.40 8.85 -10.28
CA THR A 313 -10.05 8.53 -10.79
C THR A 313 -9.33 7.54 -9.88
N ILE A 314 -8.36 6.83 -10.42
CA ILE A 314 -7.56 5.81 -9.73
C ILE A 314 -6.13 6.30 -9.60
N LYS A 315 -5.58 6.40 -8.39
CA LYS A 315 -4.22 6.94 -8.16
C LYS A 315 -3.14 5.86 -8.29
N LEU A 316 -1.97 6.20 -8.80
CA LEU A 316 -0.83 5.29 -8.82
C LEU A 316 -0.13 5.29 -7.45
N ARG A 317 -0.20 4.17 -6.71
CA ARG A 317 0.35 4.01 -5.35
C ARG A 317 1.10 2.67 -5.22
N PRO A 318 2.29 2.53 -5.84
CA PRO A 318 2.99 1.27 -5.97
C PRO A 318 3.76 0.88 -4.68
N HIS A 319 4.04 -0.42 -4.53
CA HIS A 319 5.16 -0.88 -3.71
C HIS A 319 6.46 -0.39 -4.31
N CYS A 320 7.27 0.27 -3.47
CA CYS A 320 8.51 0.86 -3.93
C CYS A 320 9.55 0.99 -2.81
N GLY A 321 10.76 0.49 -3.08
CA GLY A 321 11.92 0.72 -2.24
C GLY A 321 11.84 0.01 -0.89
N GLU A 322 11.14 -1.12 -0.82
CA GLU A 322 11.30 -2.09 0.26
C GLU A 322 12.67 -2.77 0.14
N ALA A 323 12.96 -3.24 -1.07
CA ALA A 323 14.22 -3.83 -1.49
C ALA A 323 14.63 -3.24 -2.85
N GLY A 324 15.47 -3.94 -3.61
CA GLY A 324 15.85 -3.51 -4.95
C GLY A 324 16.76 -2.28 -5.01
N ASP A 325 16.76 -1.65 -6.18
CA ASP A 325 17.64 -0.54 -6.56
C ASP A 325 16.98 0.83 -6.28
N LEU A 326 17.80 1.87 -6.14
CA LEU A 326 17.34 3.22 -5.81
C LEU A 326 16.56 3.89 -6.95
N ASP A 327 16.69 3.40 -8.19
CA ASP A 327 15.94 3.91 -9.34
C ASP A 327 14.44 3.60 -9.28
N HIS A 328 14.02 2.62 -8.48
CA HIS A 328 12.60 2.40 -8.14
C HIS A 328 12.01 3.67 -7.52
N LEU A 329 12.68 4.18 -6.48
CA LEU A 329 12.29 5.41 -5.78
C LEU A 329 12.38 6.64 -6.69
N VAL A 330 13.34 6.69 -7.61
CA VAL A 330 13.42 7.78 -8.60
C VAL A 330 12.19 7.77 -9.51
N SER A 331 11.79 6.59 -9.99
CA SER A 331 10.65 6.44 -10.90
C SER A 331 9.33 6.79 -10.22
N CYS A 332 9.14 6.31 -8.99
CA CYS A 332 7.95 6.60 -8.22
C CYS A 332 7.89 8.04 -7.72
N PHE A 333 9.03 8.67 -7.40
CA PHE A 333 9.08 10.10 -7.13
C PHE A 333 8.52 10.95 -8.29
N MET A 334 8.77 10.54 -9.53
CA MET A 334 8.30 11.28 -10.70
C MET A 334 6.83 11.00 -11.05
N LEU A 335 6.32 9.80 -10.77
CA LEU A 335 5.09 9.29 -11.40
C LEU A 335 3.99 8.87 -10.41
N ALA A 336 4.35 8.52 -9.18
CA ALA A 336 3.40 8.01 -8.18
C ALA A 336 2.91 9.11 -7.24
N GLU A 337 1.70 8.92 -6.70
CA GLU A 337 1.12 9.80 -5.69
C GLU A 337 1.74 9.53 -4.30
N ASN A 338 1.74 8.25 -3.91
CA ASN A 338 2.27 7.72 -2.64
C ASN A 338 3.00 6.41 -2.94
N ILE A 339 3.81 5.91 -2.00
CA ILE A 339 4.45 4.59 -2.13
C ILE A 339 4.25 3.73 -0.88
N ALA A 340 4.19 2.41 -1.07
CA ALA A 340 4.35 1.46 0.04
C ALA A 340 5.83 1.22 0.32
N HIS A 341 6.20 1.08 1.58
CA HIS A 341 7.55 0.90 2.13
C HIS A 341 8.44 2.15 2.11
N GLY A 342 9.21 2.40 1.04
CA GLY A 342 10.19 3.49 1.01
C GLY A 342 11.42 3.31 1.91
N ILE A 343 11.68 2.10 2.43
CA ILE A 343 12.80 1.80 3.35
C ILE A 343 14.13 2.27 2.79
N ASN A 344 14.37 2.02 1.50
CA ASN A 344 15.61 2.33 0.81
C ASN A 344 15.91 3.84 0.67
N LEU A 345 14.96 4.73 1.00
CA LEU A 345 15.25 6.17 1.14
C LEU A 345 16.35 6.43 2.17
N ARG A 346 16.54 5.53 3.16
CA ARG A 346 17.66 5.61 4.11
C ARG A 346 19.04 5.57 3.46
N LYS A 347 19.14 5.02 2.24
CA LYS A 347 20.41 4.86 1.49
C LYS A 347 20.71 6.08 0.61
N SER A 348 19.75 6.99 0.41
CA SER A 348 19.90 8.18 -0.44
C SER A 348 19.35 9.43 0.26
N PRO A 349 20.22 10.24 0.90
CA PRO A 349 19.81 11.51 1.51
C PRO A 349 19.15 12.45 0.51
N THR A 350 19.62 12.46 -0.74
CA THR A 350 19.03 13.32 -1.79
C THR A 350 17.60 12.92 -2.11
N LEU A 351 17.32 11.63 -2.32
CA LEU A 351 15.95 11.18 -2.56
C LEU A 351 15.06 11.41 -1.35
N GLN A 352 15.54 11.08 -0.15
CA GLN A 352 14.77 11.31 1.07
C GLN A 352 14.39 12.79 1.25
N TYR A 353 15.31 13.72 0.96
CA TYR A 353 15.01 15.15 1.03
C TYR A 353 14.03 15.59 -0.05
N LEU A 354 14.10 15.02 -1.26
CA LEU A 354 13.10 15.27 -2.30
C LEU A 354 11.71 14.76 -1.91
N TYR A 355 11.60 13.56 -1.34
CA TYR A 355 10.35 13.01 -0.83
C TYR A 355 9.75 13.87 0.29
N TYR A 356 10.60 14.42 1.17
CA TYR A 356 10.19 15.41 2.16
C TYR A 356 9.64 16.68 1.50
N LEU A 357 10.39 17.31 0.58
CA LEU A 357 9.97 18.56 -0.06
C LEU A 357 8.69 18.40 -0.88
N ALA A 358 8.50 17.25 -1.51
CA ALA A 358 7.32 16.92 -2.31
C ALA A 358 6.15 16.36 -1.47
N GLU A 359 6.35 16.13 -0.16
CA GLU A 359 5.34 15.58 0.75
C GLU A 359 4.74 14.23 0.29
N ILE A 360 5.52 13.41 -0.43
CA ILE A 360 5.09 12.10 -0.93
C ILE A 360 4.85 11.14 0.24
N GLY A 361 3.65 10.54 0.27
CA GLY A 361 3.24 9.62 1.33
C GLY A 361 4.01 8.30 1.33
N LEU A 362 4.45 7.87 2.51
CA LEU A 362 5.12 6.59 2.75
C LEU A 362 4.25 5.70 3.66
N MET A 363 3.71 4.63 3.09
CA MET A 363 2.90 3.64 3.80
C MET A 363 3.82 2.52 4.28
N MET A 364 4.22 2.57 5.55
CA MET A 364 5.27 1.70 6.08
C MET A 364 4.69 0.61 6.98
N SER A 365 5.15 -0.63 6.79
CA SER A 365 4.76 -1.79 7.59
C SER A 365 5.95 -2.38 8.37
N PRO A 366 6.41 -1.72 9.45
CA PRO A 366 7.60 -2.12 10.21
C PRO A 366 7.63 -3.58 10.68
N LEU A 367 6.52 -4.13 11.16
CA LEU A 367 6.45 -5.54 11.58
C LEU A 367 6.63 -6.50 10.39
N SER A 368 6.08 -6.17 9.22
CA SER A 368 6.34 -6.91 7.98
C SER A 368 7.81 -6.85 7.61
N ASN A 369 8.38 -5.64 7.56
CA ASN A 369 9.76 -5.45 7.13
C ASN A 369 10.74 -6.15 8.07
N ASN A 370 10.42 -6.25 9.37
CA ASN A 370 11.19 -7.01 10.35
C ASN A 370 11.31 -8.49 10.00
N ASN A 371 10.24 -9.10 9.48
CA ASN A 371 10.24 -10.51 9.12
C ASN A 371 10.96 -10.77 7.78
N LEU A 372 10.96 -9.80 6.87
CA LEU A 372 11.41 -10.01 5.50
C LEU A 372 12.78 -9.43 5.15
N PHE A 373 13.09 -8.19 5.56
CA PHE A 373 14.20 -7.44 4.96
C PHE A 373 15.06 -6.65 5.95
N LEU A 374 14.50 -6.25 7.10
CA LEU A 374 15.15 -5.29 7.99
C LEU A 374 14.68 -5.40 9.44
N ASP A 375 15.58 -5.78 10.34
CA ASP A 375 15.37 -5.76 11.80
C ASP A 375 14.64 -4.49 12.29
N TYR A 376 13.64 -4.69 13.14
CA TYR A 376 12.72 -3.67 13.63
C TYR A 376 13.43 -2.44 14.21
N HIS A 377 14.49 -2.64 15.01
CA HIS A 377 15.25 -1.52 15.60
C HIS A 377 16.03 -0.70 14.56
N ARG A 378 16.29 -1.28 13.39
CA ARG A 378 16.97 -0.63 12.28
C ARG A 378 15.99 -0.02 11.29
N ASN A 379 14.67 -0.17 11.46
CA ASN A 379 13.67 0.42 10.57
C ASN A 379 13.79 1.95 10.58
N PRO A 380 13.78 2.63 9.42
CA PRO A 380 13.98 4.08 9.37
C PRO A 380 12.72 4.90 9.68
N PHE A 381 11.57 4.27 9.93
CA PHE A 381 10.31 4.95 10.26
C PHE A 381 10.47 6.07 11.32
N PRO A 382 11.03 5.83 12.53
CA PRO A 382 11.10 6.87 13.56
C PRO A 382 11.93 8.07 13.10
N THR A 383 13.00 7.82 12.35
CA THR A 383 13.83 8.88 11.75
C THR A 383 13.07 9.65 10.67
N PHE A 384 12.31 8.96 9.80
CA PHE A 384 11.50 9.62 8.77
C PHE A 384 10.40 10.48 9.39
N PHE A 385 9.73 9.97 10.43
CA PHE A 385 8.74 10.71 11.21
C PHE A 385 9.36 11.95 11.89
N ALA A 386 10.51 11.81 12.53
CA ALA A 386 11.19 12.93 13.18
C ALA A 386 11.56 14.04 12.18
N ARG A 387 12.05 13.64 11.00
CA ARG A 387 12.38 14.56 9.89
C ARG A 387 11.16 15.22 9.25
N GLY A 388 9.96 14.73 9.54
CA GLY A 388 8.71 15.27 9.02
C GLY A 388 8.36 14.75 7.64
N LEU A 389 8.87 13.60 7.21
CA LEU A 389 8.33 12.92 6.04
C LEU A 389 6.88 12.51 6.32
N ASN A 390 6.06 12.52 5.26
CA ASN A 390 4.67 12.12 5.29
C ASN A 390 4.55 10.59 5.45
N VAL A 391 4.73 10.09 6.66
CA VAL A 391 4.69 8.64 6.98
C VAL A 391 3.35 8.23 7.60
N SER A 392 2.91 7.01 7.29
CA SER A 392 1.83 6.29 7.95
C SER A 392 2.28 4.88 8.35
N LEU A 393 1.62 4.29 9.33
CA LEU A 393 1.79 2.88 9.70
C LEU A 393 0.70 2.03 9.05
N SER A 394 1.09 0.83 8.62
CA SER A 394 0.25 -0.14 7.93
C SER A 394 0.64 -1.57 8.27
N THR A 395 -0.20 -2.55 7.91
CA THR A 395 -0.04 -3.93 8.39
C THR A 395 0.59 -4.89 7.38
N ASP A 396 0.48 -4.62 6.09
CA ASP A 396 0.89 -5.52 5.00
C ASP A 396 0.03 -6.81 4.97
N ASP A 397 0.42 -7.80 5.77
CA ASP A 397 -0.10 -9.16 5.76
C ASP A 397 -0.47 -9.63 7.19
N PRO A 398 -1.60 -9.13 7.77
CA PRO A 398 -2.03 -9.49 9.12
C PRO A 398 -2.05 -10.98 9.43
N LEU A 399 -2.45 -11.80 8.46
CA LEU A 399 -2.50 -13.24 8.57
C LEU A 399 -1.13 -13.86 8.86
N GLN A 400 -0.08 -13.33 8.25
CA GLN A 400 1.29 -13.84 8.40
C GLN A 400 2.03 -13.17 9.55
N ILE A 401 1.68 -11.95 9.95
CA ILE A 401 2.55 -11.10 10.78
C ILE A 401 1.98 -10.85 12.18
N HIS A 402 0.68 -10.59 12.30
CA HIS A 402 0.09 -10.05 13.52
C HIS A 402 -0.51 -11.15 14.40
N LEU A 403 -0.51 -10.91 15.72
CA LEU A 403 -0.98 -11.87 16.72
C LEU A 403 -2.35 -11.49 17.32
N THR A 404 -2.74 -10.23 17.21
CA THR A 404 -3.96 -9.70 17.81
C THR A 404 -5.14 -9.71 16.84
N ARG A 405 -6.34 -9.40 17.36
CA ARG A 405 -7.54 -9.22 16.54
C ARG A 405 -7.59 -7.87 15.81
N GLU A 406 -6.75 -6.92 16.22
CA GLU A 406 -6.71 -5.55 15.71
C GLU A 406 -5.30 -5.27 15.18
N PRO A 407 -4.94 -5.80 13.99
CA PRO A 407 -3.55 -5.83 13.52
C PRO A 407 -2.96 -4.43 13.37
N LEU A 408 -3.74 -3.46 12.89
CA LEU A 408 -3.28 -2.08 12.79
C LEU A 408 -2.99 -1.48 14.16
N VAL A 409 -3.85 -1.74 15.17
CA VAL A 409 -3.62 -1.24 16.53
C VAL A 409 -2.37 -1.87 17.14
N GLU A 410 -2.10 -3.15 16.88
CA GLU A 410 -0.85 -3.82 17.24
C GLU A 410 0.37 -3.16 16.61
N GLU A 411 0.33 -2.81 15.32
CA GLU A 411 1.42 -2.09 14.63
C GLU A 411 1.75 -0.77 15.35
N TYR A 412 0.73 0.05 15.64
CA TYR A 412 0.91 1.30 16.38
C TYR A 412 1.38 1.06 17.82
N SER A 413 0.91 0.01 18.48
CA SER A 413 1.27 -0.29 19.87
C SER A 413 2.73 -0.70 19.99
N VAL A 414 3.22 -1.57 19.10
CA VAL A 414 4.63 -1.98 19.07
C VAL A 414 5.52 -0.78 18.71
N ALA A 415 5.15 0.00 17.69
CA ALA A 415 5.85 1.24 17.33
C ALA A 415 5.94 2.22 18.50
N ALA A 416 4.84 2.44 19.22
CA ALA A 416 4.81 3.32 20.39
C ALA A 416 5.76 2.86 21.49
N GLN A 417 5.76 1.57 21.82
CA GLN A 417 6.56 1.04 22.92
C GLN A 417 8.05 0.97 22.59
N VAL A 418 8.40 0.60 21.36
CA VAL A 418 9.79 0.45 20.93
C VAL A 418 10.43 1.80 20.63
N TRP A 419 9.72 2.70 19.93
CA TRP A 419 10.25 4.01 19.52
C TRP A 419 9.85 5.17 20.42
N LYS A 420 9.15 4.88 21.52
CA LYS A 420 8.74 5.86 22.55
C LYS A 420 7.89 7.00 22.00
N LEU A 421 6.96 6.66 21.09
CA LEU A 421 6.03 7.63 20.50
C LEU A 421 4.98 8.07 21.52
N SER A 422 4.73 9.38 21.58
CA SER A 422 3.71 9.99 22.43
C SER A 422 2.30 9.86 21.84
N GLY A 423 1.27 10.18 22.63
CA GLY A 423 -0.10 10.25 22.14
C GLY A 423 -0.27 11.25 20.98
N ALA A 424 0.45 12.37 21.01
CA ALA A 424 0.44 13.34 19.90
C ALA A 424 1.07 12.77 18.63
N ASP A 425 2.16 11.99 18.75
CA ASP A 425 2.83 11.35 17.62
C ASP A 425 1.93 10.30 16.96
N LEU A 426 1.30 9.44 17.76
CA LEU A 426 0.39 8.41 17.24
C LEU A 426 -0.84 9.03 16.56
N CYS A 427 -1.36 10.13 17.09
CA CYS A 427 -2.46 10.86 16.46
C CYS A 427 -2.03 11.58 15.17
N GLU A 428 -0.79 12.08 15.10
CA GLU A 428 -0.22 12.67 13.88
C GLU A 428 -0.07 11.61 12.78
N ILE A 429 0.48 10.44 13.11
CA ILE A 429 0.61 9.30 12.18
C ILE A 429 -0.77 8.83 11.70
N ALA A 430 -1.73 8.71 12.62
CA ALA A 430 -3.12 8.36 12.28
C ALA A 430 -3.76 9.40 11.35
N ARG A 431 -3.59 10.69 11.62
CA ARG A 431 -4.05 11.78 10.75
C ARG A 431 -3.43 11.65 9.36
N ASN A 432 -2.12 11.41 9.27
CA ASN A 432 -1.42 11.25 7.99
C ASN A 432 -1.98 10.05 7.20
N SER A 433 -2.31 8.94 7.86
CA SER A 433 -2.95 7.79 7.18
C SER A 433 -4.27 8.15 6.49
N VAL A 434 -5.11 8.99 7.13
CA VAL A 434 -6.35 9.50 6.52
C VAL A 434 -6.04 10.40 5.33
N MET A 435 -5.05 11.27 5.46
CA MET A 435 -4.65 12.18 4.38
C MET A 435 -4.18 11.42 3.14
N GLN A 436 -3.34 10.40 3.34
CA GLN A 436 -2.79 9.55 2.29
C GLN A 436 -3.82 8.63 1.63
N SER A 437 -4.91 8.29 2.33
CA SER A 437 -5.93 7.35 1.84
C SER A 437 -6.69 7.84 0.60
N GLY A 438 -7.42 6.96 -0.06
CA GLY A 438 -8.28 7.23 -1.21
C GLY A 438 -9.74 7.50 -0.87
N PHE A 439 -10.09 7.61 0.42
CA PHE A 439 -11.47 7.89 0.83
C PHE A 439 -11.97 9.24 0.27
N PRO A 440 -13.29 9.37 0.00
CA PRO A 440 -13.85 10.61 -0.54
C PRO A 440 -13.54 11.84 0.31
N GLN A 441 -13.39 13.00 -0.32
CA GLN A 441 -13.08 14.26 0.36
C GLN A 441 -14.08 14.59 1.48
N ALA A 442 -15.38 14.34 1.26
CA ALA A 442 -16.42 14.56 2.27
C ALA A 442 -16.20 13.71 3.53
N VAL A 443 -15.75 12.46 3.36
CA VAL A 443 -15.42 11.54 4.45
C VAL A 443 -14.18 12.03 5.19
N LYS A 444 -13.11 12.40 4.47
CA LYS A 444 -11.90 12.97 5.08
C LYS A 444 -12.19 14.26 5.84
N LEU A 445 -13.00 15.17 5.29
CA LEU A 445 -13.43 16.40 5.97
C LEU A 445 -14.18 16.09 7.28
N HIS A 446 -15.04 15.06 7.25
CA HIS A 446 -15.72 14.58 8.44
C HIS A 446 -14.73 14.03 9.48
N TRP A 447 -13.70 13.30 9.06
CA TRP A 447 -12.72 12.62 9.93
C TRP A 447 -11.62 13.50 10.51
N VAL A 448 -11.09 14.49 9.76
CA VAL A 448 -9.91 15.28 10.18
C VAL A 448 -10.10 16.80 10.12
N GLY A 449 -11.17 17.29 9.51
CA GLY A 449 -11.41 18.72 9.32
C GLY A 449 -10.93 19.24 7.94
N PRO A 450 -10.89 20.58 7.74
CA PRO A 450 -10.61 21.21 6.46
C PRO A 450 -9.12 21.16 6.08
N TYR A 451 -8.61 19.95 5.86
CA TYR A 451 -7.20 19.62 5.75
C TYR A 451 -6.43 20.29 4.60
N TRP A 452 -7.13 20.88 3.62
CA TRP A 452 -6.53 21.65 2.52
C TRP A 452 -6.05 23.04 2.95
N ARG A 453 -6.45 23.52 4.14
CA ARG A 453 -5.92 24.77 4.71
C ARG A 453 -4.53 24.54 5.28
N VAL A 454 -3.64 25.50 5.08
CA VAL A 454 -2.24 25.40 5.52
C VAL A 454 -2.13 25.65 7.02
N GLY A 455 -1.32 24.84 7.71
CA GLY A 455 -1.06 25.02 9.13
C GLY A 455 -2.24 24.65 10.03
N PRO A 456 -2.29 25.21 11.25
CA PRO A 456 -3.30 24.88 12.26
C PRO A 456 -4.76 25.04 11.81
N GLU A 457 -5.01 25.91 10.82
CA GLU A 457 -6.35 26.12 10.26
C GLU A 457 -6.88 24.91 9.50
N GLY A 458 -5.99 24.01 9.05
CA GLY A 458 -6.32 22.72 8.42
C GLY A 458 -6.39 21.55 9.39
N ASN A 459 -6.45 21.82 10.70
CA ASN A 459 -6.53 20.79 11.71
C ASN A 459 -7.66 21.09 12.70
N ASP A 460 -8.54 20.10 12.87
CA ASP A 460 -9.53 20.11 13.93
C ASP A 460 -9.11 19.13 15.03
N ILE A 461 -8.57 19.65 16.13
CA ILE A 461 -8.12 18.84 17.27
C ILE A 461 -9.26 18.01 17.88
N GLN A 462 -10.53 18.44 17.77
CA GLN A 462 -11.70 17.69 18.24
C GLN A 462 -12.02 16.46 17.36
N LYS A 463 -11.27 16.29 16.27
CA LYS A 463 -11.36 15.14 15.37
C LYS A 463 -10.05 14.36 15.28
N THR A 464 -8.93 15.06 15.18
CA THR A 464 -7.60 14.46 14.96
C THR A 464 -6.85 14.17 16.24
N ASN A 465 -7.20 14.85 17.34
CA ASN A 465 -6.41 14.90 18.58
C ASN A 465 -4.93 15.30 18.38
N VAL A 466 -4.59 15.93 17.26
CA VAL A 466 -3.25 16.46 17.00
C VAL A 466 -3.20 17.90 17.48
N PRO A 467 -2.29 18.26 18.40
CA PRO A 467 -2.14 19.64 18.85
C PRO A 467 -1.84 20.60 17.69
N ASN A 468 -2.53 21.75 17.67
CA ASN A 468 -2.27 22.80 16.68
C ASN A 468 -0.82 23.30 16.72
N LEU A 469 -0.17 23.23 17.87
CA LEU A 469 1.25 23.54 18.02
C LEU A 469 2.14 22.60 17.21
N ARG A 470 1.82 21.30 17.16
CA ARG A 470 2.51 20.31 16.31
C ARG A 470 2.38 20.66 14.83
N ILE A 471 1.15 20.94 14.40
CA ILE A 471 0.85 21.29 13.00
C ILE A 471 1.56 22.59 12.61
N ARG A 472 1.57 23.60 13.49
CA ARG A 472 2.32 24.85 13.28
C ARG A 472 3.80 24.56 13.09
N TYR A 473 4.41 23.78 13.99
CA TYR A 473 5.82 23.42 13.90
C TYR A 473 6.16 22.74 12.55
N ARG A 474 5.40 21.71 12.16
CA ARG A 474 5.61 20.99 10.89
C ARG A 474 5.52 21.93 9.69
N THR A 475 4.52 22.81 9.69
CA THR A 475 4.29 23.79 8.62
C THR A 475 5.43 24.79 8.53
N ASP A 476 5.86 25.36 9.67
CA ASP A 476 6.91 26.37 9.69
C ASP A 476 8.28 25.77 9.29
N ALA A 477 8.56 24.54 9.73
CA ALA A 477 9.76 23.80 9.32
C ALA A 477 9.76 23.54 7.80
N TYR A 478 8.64 23.04 7.25
CA TYR A 478 8.47 22.82 5.81
C TYR A 478 8.64 24.10 4.99
N GLN A 479 7.96 25.18 5.37
CA GLN A 479 8.06 26.48 4.69
C GLN A 479 9.47 27.08 4.78
N ALA A 480 10.21 26.81 5.87
CA ALA A 480 11.61 27.23 5.96
C ALA A 480 12.51 26.47 4.98
N GLU A 481 12.33 25.16 4.82
CA GLU A 481 13.09 24.36 3.85
C GLU A 481 12.74 24.71 2.40
N LEU A 482 11.46 24.91 2.08
CA LEU A 482 11.05 25.38 0.75
C LEU A 482 11.68 26.73 0.41
N ARG A 483 11.62 27.71 1.33
CA ARG A 483 12.27 29.02 1.13
C ARG A 483 13.76 28.89 0.93
N PHE A 484 14.43 28.01 1.67
CA PHE A 484 15.86 27.73 1.51
C PHE A 484 16.19 27.22 0.10
N VAL A 485 15.44 26.23 -0.40
CA VAL A 485 15.65 25.66 -1.75
C VAL A 485 15.34 26.67 -2.85
N LEU A 486 14.22 27.38 -2.75
CA LEU A 486 13.78 28.37 -3.74
C LEU A 486 14.72 29.57 -3.81
N ALA A 487 15.22 30.07 -2.67
CA ALA A 487 16.24 31.12 -2.65
C ALA A 487 17.52 30.67 -3.36
N GLY A 488 17.96 29.43 -3.11
CA GLY A 488 19.10 28.85 -3.82
C GLY A 488 18.89 28.75 -5.34
N ALA A 489 17.69 28.39 -5.77
CA ALA A 489 17.30 28.31 -7.18
C ALA A 489 17.30 29.69 -7.86
N GLY A 490 16.74 30.72 -7.21
CA GLY A 490 16.74 32.10 -7.70
C GLY A 490 18.16 32.63 -7.91
N THR A 491 19.03 32.49 -6.89
CA THR A 491 20.44 32.90 -6.99
C THR A 491 21.20 32.12 -8.08
N TYR A 492 20.81 30.88 -8.38
CA TYR A 492 21.39 30.14 -9.51
C TYR A 492 20.94 30.69 -10.87
N GLN A 493 19.65 30.98 -11.03
CA GLN A 493 19.11 31.58 -12.26
C GLN A 493 19.75 32.93 -12.55
N GLU A 494 19.88 33.80 -11.55
CA GLU A 494 20.57 35.09 -11.67
C GLU A 494 22.02 34.94 -12.14
N ARG A 495 22.75 33.96 -11.59
CA ARG A 495 24.13 33.66 -12.02
C ARG A 495 24.22 33.19 -13.47
N ILE A 496 23.31 32.32 -13.90
CA ILE A 496 23.27 31.84 -15.30
C ILE A 496 22.93 32.98 -16.26
N ALA A 497 21.95 33.83 -15.91
CA ALA A 497 21.60 35.01 -16.70
C ALA A 497 22.78 35.98 -16.83
N ALA A 498 23.52 36.22 -15.74
CA ALA A 498 24.71 37.07 -15.76
C ALA A 498 25.86 36.49 -16.61
N ILE A 499 26.01 35.16 -16.66
CA ILE A 499 26.99 34.49 -17.53
C ILE A 499 26.58 34.64 -19.00
N ALA A 500 25.31 34.40 -19.34
CA ALA A 500 24.79 34.54 -20.69
C ALA A 500 24.95 35.98 -21.24
N ALA A 501 24.65 36.99 -20.42
CA ALA A 501 24.83 38.40 -20.78
C ALA A 501 26.31 38.77 -21.06
N ARG A 502 27.26 38.09 -20.41
CA ARG A 502 28.71 38.28 -20.64
C ARG A 502 29.20 37.56 -21.89
N SER A 503 28.54 36.48 -22.31
CA SER A 503 28.88 35.78 -23.56
C SER A 503 28.30 36.43 -24.81
N GLU A 504 27.25 37.25 -24.70
CA GLU A 504 26.69 38.03 -25.81
C GLU A 504 27.37 39.39 -26.03
N SER A 505 28.19 39.82 -25.07
CA SER A 505 28.95 41.09 -25.12
C SER A 505 30.42 40.94 -25.54
N ASN A 506 30.86 39.71 -25.84
CA ASN A 506 32.11 39.36 -26.51
C ASN A 506 31.80 38.77 -27.88
#